data_AF-A0A8H7Q9L1-F1
#
_entry.id   AF-A0A8H7Q9L1-F1
#
_cell.length_a   1.000
_cell.length_b   1.000
_cell.length_c   1.000
_cell.angle_alpha   90.00
_cell.angle_beta   90.00
_cell.angle_gamma   90.00
#
_symmetry.space_group_name_H-M   'P 1'
#
loop_
_entity.id
_entity.type
_entity.pdbx_description
1 polymer ?
#
loop_
_entity_poly.entity_id
_entity_poly.type
_entity_poly.pdbx_seq_one_letter_code
_entity_poly.pdbx_strand_id
1 'polypeptide(L)'
;NAPPPRPTWTEHTTAEGRKYWYNNFSKTSTWEKPEELLTEVEKALKECEWQEFTSPEGKKYYSHKSTKEAKWEMPEEYKGNSSYPAYPLPIIINAEAAAEARIEQIELNNTPPIMHERQESPPNVAPVAPPVNIPHPKPQITQPTVLEFATKEQAEAAFIDLLRKTGVKSNWTWEQTMRSIITQPVYRALKTLAERKSAFNTYMEQETRREKEEQIETEKKVRDDFISLLSNTSAIRITTRYRKAAALLEKEPAWGAITSERYRQALYDDYIHELSRKEKDELRELRKQSMDRFAELLRSIPEITHRTTWKAAQELYSARPEYADKGRFKGMDKLDFLVVFEDHVKHLEQVESDQKARVADARKRTYRKHRDAFKELLAELRAGNLINAKTDWIEIYPHLKDDLRYQNMLGQPGSTPLDLFWDMVDDLGERFYKQKRIIYDILK
;
A
#
# COMPACT_ATOMS: atom_id res chain seq x y z
N ASN A 1 12.12 -8.17 56.21
CA ASN A 1 12.25 -8.47 54.76
C ASN A 1 11.16 -7.75 53.99
N ALA A 2 11.49 -6.58 53.45
CA ALA A 2 10.63 -5.90 52.48
C ALA A 2 10.79 -6.63 51.12
N PRO A 3 9.72 -6.78 50.31
CA PRO A 3 9.82 -7.37 48.99
C PRO A 3 10.70 -6.49 48.07
N PRO A 4 11.45 -7.08 47.13
CA PRO A 4 12.30 -6.32 46.23
C PRO A 4 11.46 -5.33 45.37
N PRO A 5 11.99 -4.14 45.07
CA PRO A 5 11.31 -3.17 44.22
C PRO A 5 11.09 -3.75 42.82
N ARG A 6 9.86 -3.68 42.31
CA ARG A 6 9.51 -4.17 40.97
C ARG A 6 10.20 -3.32 39.90
N PRO A 7 10.65 -3.90 38.79
CA PRO A 7 11.24 -3.14 37.70
C PRO A 7 10.21 -2.15 37.14
N THR A 8 10.62 -0.89 36.95
CA THR A 8 9.78 0.12 36.29
C THR A 8 10.25 0.26 34.85
N TRP A 9 9.51 -0.36 33.93
CA TRP A 9 9.74 -0.20 32.50
C TRP A 9 9.08 1.09 32.00
N THR A 10 9.74 1.77 31.07
CA THR A 10 9.27 3.03 30.48
C THR A 10 9.28 2.95 28.95
N GLU A 11 8.27 3.50 28.30
CA GLU A 11 8.15 3.53 26.82
C GLU A 11 8.90 4.74 26.25
N HIS A 12 9.73 4.51 25.23
CA HIS A 12 10.49 5.52 24.52
C HIS A 12 10.36 5.31 23.01
N THR A 13 10.46 6.39 22.24
CA THR A 13 10.35 6.34 20.77
C THR A 13 11.66 6.86 20.18
N THR A 14 12.23 6.12 19.22
CA THR A 14 13.43 6.56 18.49
C THR A 14 13.10 7.66 17.48
N ALA A 15 14.13 8.36 16.99
CA ALA A 15 14.00 9.37 15.93
C ALA A 15 13.39 8.82 14.63
N GLU A 16 13.46 7.49 14.41
CA GLU A 16 12.86 6.77 13.28
C GLU A 16 11.41 6.33 13.54
N GLY A 17 10.81 6.71 14.68
CA GLY A 17 9.42 6.37 15.03
C GLY A 17 9.23 4.96 15.60
N ARG A 18 10.29 4.21 15.88
CA ARG A 18 10.21 2.87 16.48
C ARG A 18 10.16 2.96 18.01
N LYS A 19 9.18 2.29 18.62
CA LYS A 19 9.03 2.23 20.08
C LYS A 19 9.98 1.18 20.68
N TYR A 20 10.58 1.50 21.81
CA TYR A 20 11.37 0.59 22.63
C TYR A 20 11.07 0.82 24.12
N TRP A 21 11.26 -0.21 24.93
CA TRP A 21 11.00 -0.17 26.36
C TRP A 21 12.32 -0.23 27.12
N TYR A 22 12.47 0.65 28.11
CA TYR A 22 13.68 0.76 28.91
C TYR A 22 13.40 0.38 30.36
N ASN A 23 14.15 -0.59 30.89
CA ASN A 23 14.09 -1.01 32.28
C ASN A 23 15.03 -0.15 33.13
N ASN A 24 14.47 0.66 34.03
CA ASN A 24 15.27 1.57 34.84
C ASN A 24 16.14 0.84 35.91
N PHE A 25 15.80 -0.39 36.27
CA PHE A 25 16.51 -1.19 37.27
C PHE A 25 17.66 -1.99 36.67
N SER A 26 17.42 -2.74 35.58
CA SER A 26 18.46 -3.52 34.91
C SER A 26 19.29 -2.71 33.90
N LYS A 27 18.90 -1.46 33.61
CA LYS A 27 19.54 -0.59 32.60
C LYS A 27 19.57 -1.20 31.19
N THR A 28 18.61 -2.07 30.87
CA THR A 28 18.48 -2.73 29.56
C THR A 28 17.31 -2.16 28.77
N SER A 29 17.45 -2.07 27.44
CA SER A 29 16.38 -1.74 26.51
C SER A 29 15.94 -2.97 25.71
N THR A 30 14.63 -3.06 25.42
CA THR A 30 14.04 -4.09 24.56
C THR A 30 13.15 -3.46 23.52
N TRP A 31 13.12 -4.04 22.32
CA TRP A 31 12.23 -3.62 21.23
C TRP A 31 10.85 -4.30 21.29
N GLU A 32 10.67 -5.21 22.24
CA GLU A 32 9.42 -5.90 22.53
C GLU A 32 8.87 -5.43 23.87
N LYS A 33 7.54 -5.25 23.95
CA LYS A 33 6.85 -4.80 25.17
C LYS A 33 7.09 -5.84 26.28
N PRO A 34 7.76 -5.46 27.39
CA PRO A 34 8.08 -6.37 28.48
C PRO A 34 6.83 -6.99 29.09
N GLU A 35 6.89 -8.27 29.46
CA GLU A 35 5.76 -9.03 30.02
C GLU A 35 5.20 -8.45 31.32
N GLU A 36 5.98 -7.66 32.05
CA GLU A 36 5.57 -6.95 33.26
C GLU A 36 4.72 -5.70 32.98
N LEU A 37 4.74 -5.19 31.75
CA LEU A 37 3.87 -4.11 31.26
C LEU A 37 2.68 -4.64 30.44
N LEU A 38 2.61 -5.95 30.19
CA LEU A 38 1.43 -6.56 29.61
C LEU A 38 0.31 -6.56 30.67
N THR A 39 -0.82 -5.96 30.32
CA THR A 39 -2.05 -6.09 31.10
C THR A 39 -2.49 -7.56 31.16
N GLU A 40 -3.24 -7.96 32.19
CA GLU A 40 -3.74 -9.34 32.35
C GLU A 40 -4.49 -9.83 31.09
N VAL A 41 -5.15 -8.91 30.38
CA VAL A 41 -5.81 -9.13 29.10
C VAL A 41 -4.83 -9.41 27.96
N GLU A 42 -3.72 -8.67 27.87
CA GLU A 42 -2.66 -8.90 26.87
C GLU A 42 -1.88 -10.19 27.14
N LYS A 43 -1.73 -10.58 28.41
CA LYS A 43 -1.09 -11.83 28.83
C LYS A 43 -1.91 -13.04 28.39
N ALA A 44 -3.23 -13.00 28.60
CA ALA A 44 -4.16 -14.02 28.13
C ALA A 44 -4.26 -14.07 26.58
N LEU A 45 -4.13 -12.92 25.89
CA LEU A 45 -4.12 -12.88 24.42
C LEU A 45 -2.84 -13.49 23.81
N LYS A 46 -1.71 -13.37 24.50
CA LYS A 46 -0.44 -14.02 24.11
C LYS A 46 -0.48 -15.54 24.32
N GLU A 47 -1.25 -15.98 25.31
CA GLU A 47 -1.50 -17.39 25.65
C GLU A 47 -2.62 -18.02 24.80
N CYS A 48 -3.40 -17.22 24.07
CA CYS A 48 -4.45 -17.70 23.18
C CYS A 48 -3.84 -18.09 21.81
N GLU A 49 -3.58 -19.38 21.62
CA GLU A 49 -2.91 -19.92 20.43
C GLU A 49 -3.79 -19.96 19.15
N TRP A 50 -5.10 -19.69 19.28
CA TRP A 50 -6.06 -19.65 18.17
C TRP A 50 -6.35 -18.21 17.72
N GLN A 51 -6.33 -17.96 16.40
CA GLN A 51 -6.69 -16.69 15.77
C GLN A 51 -7.87 -16.84 14.80
N GLU A 52 -8.78 -15.86 14.83
CA GLU A 52 -9.93 -15.77 13.91
C GLU A 52 -9.52 -15.04 12.61
N PHE A 53 -9.78 -15.67 11.47
CA PHE A 53 -9.57 -15.13 10.14
C PHE A 53 -10.87 -15.15 9.33
N THR A 54 -11.01 -14.21 8.39
CA THR A 54 -12.15 -14.15 7.47
C THR A 54 -11.69 -14.49 6.07
N SER A 55 -12.30 -15.49 5.44
CA SER A 55 -12.03 -15.84 4.05
C SER A 55 -12.51 -14.74 3.10
N PRO A 56 -12.01 -14.69 1.85
CA PRO A 56 -12.50 -13.74 0.84
C PRO A 56 -14.00 -13.86 0.54
N GLU A 57 -14.63 -15.00 0.89
CA GLU A 57 -16.07 -15.24 0.78
C GLU A 57 -16.86 -14.79 2.04
N GLY A 58 -16.20 -14.18 3.01
CA GLY A 58 -16.82 -13.70 4.26
C GLY A 58 -17.04 -14.78 5.32
N LYS A 59 -16.51 -15.99 5.15
CA LYS A 59 -16.64 -17.09 6.14
C LYS A 59 -15.49 -17.03 7.14
N LYS A 60 -15.82 -17.10 8.44
CA LYS A 60 -14.83 -17.10 9.52
C LYS A 60 -14.23 -18.49 9.70
N TYR A 61 -12.92 -18.57 9.91
CA TYR A 61 -12.22 -19.79 10.28
C TYR A 61 -11.15 -19.49 11.34
N TYR A 62 -10.87 -20.45 12.20
CA TYR A 62 -9.94 -20.30 13.32
C TYR A 62 -8.67 -21.10 13.01
N SER A 63 -7.52 -20.45 13.09
CA SER A 63 -6.22 -21.07 12.81
C SER A 63 -5.35 -21.09 14.06
N HIS A 64 -4.75 -22.25 14.32
CA HIS A 64 -3.85 -22.47 15.46
C HIS A 64 -2.42 -22.11 15.10
N LYS A 65 -1.78 -21.24 15.88
CA LYS A 65 -0.44 -20.68 15.56
C LYS A 65 0.67 -21.74 15.56
N SER A 66 0.60 -22.70 16.47
CA SER A 66 1.66 -23.70 16.70
C SER A 66 1.50 -24.94 15.81
N THR A 67 0.28 -25.43 15.60
CA THR A 67 0.01 -26.64 14.81
C THR A 67 -0.36 -26.38 13.35
N LYS A 68 -0.58 -25.11 12.96
CA LYS A 68 -1.06 -24.70 11.63
C LYS A 68 -2.39 -25.33 11.21
N GLU A 69 -3.14 -25.88 12.16
CA GLU A 69 -4.48 -26.42 11.92
C GLU A 69 -5.47 -25.28 11.67
N ALA A 70 -6.38 -25.49 10.71
CA ALA A 70 -7.49 -24.58 10.42
C ALA A 70 -8.83 -25.30 10.64
N LYS A 71 -9.69 -24.73 11.49
CA LYS A 71 -11.04 -25.23 11.76
C LYS A 71 -12.07 -24.18 11.39
N TRP A 72 -13.14 -24.60 10.72
CA TRP A 72 -14.26 -23.74 10.33
C TRP A 72 -15.24 -23.51 11.49
N GLU A 73 -15.21 -24.36 12.51
CA GLU A 73 -16.00 -24.23 13.74
C GLU A 73 -15.14 -23.67 14.88
N MET A 74 -15.75 -22.86 15.75
CA MET A 74 -15.08 -22.22 16.87
C MET A 74 -14.55 -23.25 17.88
N PRO A 75 -13.22 -23.38 18.07
CA PRO A 75 -12.63 -24.34 19.01
C PRO A 75 -13.00 -24.04 20.46
N GLU A 76 -13.16 -25.08 21.30
CA GLU A 76 -13.57 -24.93 22.71
C GLU A 76 -12.58 -24.09 23.54
N GLU A 77 -11.27 -24.18 23.24
CA GLU A 77 -10.21 -23.38 23.88
C GLU A 77 -10.35 -21.88 23.58
N TYR A 78 -10.82 -21.52 22.38
CA TYR A 78 -11.14 -20.14 22.01
C TYR A 78 -12.42 -19.64 22.71
N LYS A 79 -13.39 -20.55 22.93
CA LYS A 79 -14.66 -20.25 23.60
C LYS A 79 -14.48 -19.96 25.09
N GLY A 80 -13.55 -20.65 25.76
CA GLY A 80 -13.20 -20.43 27.18
C GLY A 80 -12.63 -19.04 27.48
N ASN A 81 -11.95 -18.42 26.50
CA ASN A 81 -11.36 -17.08 26.63
C ASN A 81 -12.30 -15.94 26.19
N SER A 82 -13.50 -16.24 25.67
CA SER A 82 -14.41 -15.25 25.04
C SER A 82 -15.34 -14.51 26.03
N SER A 83 -15.14 -14.65 27.35
CA SER A 83 -16.01 -14.02 28.37
C SER A 83 -15.81 -12.49 28.58
N TYR A 84 -15.18 -11.76 27.65
CA TYR A 84 -14.97 -10.31 27.77
C TYR A 84 -15.66 -9.52 26.64
N PRO A 85 -16.25 -8.35 26.95
CA PRO A 85 -17.12 -7.63 26.02
C PRO A 85 -16.37 -7.07 24.80
N ALA A 86 -17.08 -7.10 23.67
CA ALA A 86 -16.62 -6.81 22.32
C ALA A 86 -15.81 -5.51 22.17
N TYR A 87 -14.52 -5.65 21.88
CA TYR A 87 -13.76 -4.69 21.09
C TYR A 87 -13.53 -5.29 19.70
N PRO A 88 -13.86 -4.60 18.60
CA PRO A 88 -13.63 -5.11 17.26
C PRO A 88 -12.13 -5.10 16.95
N LEU A 89 -11.51 -6.29 16.87
CA LEU A 89 -10.16 -6.46 16.36
C LEU A 89 -10.17 -6.41 14.82
N PRO A 90 -9.06 -5.94 14.20
CA PRO A 90 -8.97 -5.79 12.76
C PRO A 90 -9.04 -7.13 12.03
N ILE A 91 -9.92 -7.21 11.03
CA ILE A 91 -10.09 -8.37 10.15
C ILE A 91 -8.84 -8.49 9.26
N ILE A 92 -8.10 -9.60 9.38
CA ILE A 92 -6.94 -9.90 8.52
C ILE A 92 -7.39 -10.84 7.41
N ILE A 93 -7.27 -10.38 6.15
CA ILE A 93 -7.54 -11.17 4.95
C ILE A 93 -6.19 -11.70 4.43
N ASN A 94 -5.91 -12.98 4.61
CA ASN A 94 -4.71 -13.63 4.06
C ASN A 94 -5.07 -14.43 2.81
N ALA A 95 -4.53 -14.02 1.66
CA ALA A 95 -4.79 -14.62 0.35
C ALA A 95 -3.87 -15.79 -0.01
N GLU A 96 -2.77 -16.02 0.74
CA GLU A 96 -1.74 -17.01 0.37
C GLU A 96 -2.05 -18.45 0.80
N ALA A 97 -2.96 -18.70 1.75
CA ALA A 97 -3.28 -20.06 2.20
C ALA A 97 -4.39 -20.77 1.39
N ALA A 98 -5.05 -20.06 0.47
CA ALA A 98 -6.17 -20.61 -0.32
C ALA A 98 -5.73 -21.36 -1.60
N ALA A 99 -4.44 -21.31 -1.95
CA ALA A 99 -3.91 -21.91 -3.17
C ALA A 99 -3.61 -23.42 -3.04
N GLU A 100 -3.39 -23.92 -1.82
CA GLU A 100 -3.00 -25.32 -1.58
C GLU A 100 -4.18 -26.27 -1.29
N ALA A 101 -5.40 -25.75 -1.11
CA ALA A 101 -6.60 -26.57 -0.91
C ALA A 101 -7.31 -26.98 -2.23
N ARG A 102 -6.66 -26.79 -3.38
CA ARG A 102 -7.28 -26.95 -4.72
C ARG A 102 -6.84 -28.20 -5.49
N ILE A 103 -6.12 -29.14 -4.86
CA ILE A 103 -5.54 -30.32 -5.55
C ILE A 103 -6.11 -31.68 -5.09
N GLU A 104 -6.94 -31.77 -4.04
CA GLU A 104 -7.53 -33.06 -3.65
C GLU A 104 -9.05 -33.07 -3.67
N GLN A 105 -9.69 -32.76 -4.80
CA GLN A 105 -11.04 -33.30 -5.14
C GLN A 105 -11.24 -33.29 -6.67
N ILE A 106 -10.45 -34.10 -7.39
CA ILE A 106 -10.79 -34.56 -8.74
C ILE A 106 -10.69 -36.08 -8.70
N GLU A 107 -11.80 -36.75 -8.39
CA GLU A 107 -12.19 -38.07 -8.90
C GLU A 107 -13.45 -38.56 -8.18
N LEU A 108 -14.62 -38.29 -8.77
CA LEU A 108 -15.66 -39.32 -9.01
C LEU A 108 -16.84 -38.72 -9.80
N ASN A 109 -16.96 -39.25 -11.03
CA ASN A 109 -18.16 -39.40 -11.87
C ASN A 109 -18.64 -38.26 -12.79
N ASN A 110 -18.01 -38.26 -13.97
CA ASN A 110 -18.57 -38.33 -15.33
C ASN A 110 -20.11 -38.50 -15.54
N THR A 111 -20.63 -37.51 -16.28
CA THR A 111 -21.54 -37.52 -17.47
C THR A 111 -23.05 -37.84 -17.40
N PRO A 112 -23.86 -37.25 -18.33
CA PRO A 112 -25.25 -36.74 -18.13
C PRO A 112 -26.28 -37.59 -18.95
N PRO A 113 -27.61 -37.27 -19.12
CA PRO A 113 -28.15 -36.07 -19.81
C PRO A 113 -29.60 -35.60 -19.45
N ILE A 114 -29.95 -34.37 -19.91
CA ILE A 114 -31.18 -33.91 -20.62
C ILE A 114 -32.61 -34.37 -20.17
N MET A 115 -33.49 -33.35 -19.96
CA MET A 115 -34.97 -33.24 -20.11
C MET A 115 -35.92 -34.30 -19.52
N HIS A 116 -36.86 -33.87 -18.67
CA HIS A 116 -38.26 -33.64 -19.07
C HIS A 116 -39.14 -33.17 -17.90
N GLU A 117 -40.01 -32.21 -18.21
CA GLU A 117 -41.28 -31.95 -17.55
C GLU A 117 -42.11 -33.22 -17.35
N ARG A 118 -42.85 -33.29 -16.25
CA ARG A 118 -44.16 -33.94 -16.26
C ARG A 118 -45.13 -33.21 -15.32
N GLN A 119 -46.26 -32.86 -15.93
CA GLN A 119 -47.47 -32.30 -15.33
C GLN A 119 -48.08 -33.26 -14.30
N GLU A 120 -48.82 -32.70 -13.34
CA GLU A 120 -50.19 -33.12 -13.07
C GLU A 120 -50.98 -31.99 -12.37
N SER A 121 -52.28 -31.99 -12.61
CA SER A 121 -53.22 -30.86 -12.51
C SER A 121 -54.21 -31.06 -11.33
N PRO A 122 -55.35 -30.33 -11.21
CA PRO A 122 -55.72 -29.56 -10.01
C PRO A 122 -56.86 -30.19 -9.18
N PRO A 123 -57.20 -29.66 -7.98
CA PRO A 123 -58.43 -30.02 -7.30
C PRO A 123 -59.63 -29.21 -7.78
N ASN A 124 -60.72 -29.95 -7.95
CA ASN A 124 -62.05 -29.62 -8.40
C ASN A 124 -62.85 -28.81 -7.35
N VAL A 125 -63.63 -27.81 -7.80
CA VAL A 125 -64.64 -27.09 -6.99
C VAL A 125 -66.02 -27.42 -7.55
N ALA A 126 -66.92 -27.87 -6.68
CA ALA A 126 -68.32 -28.18 -6.99
C ALA A 126 -69.21 -26.89 -7.10
N PRO A 127 -70.39 -26.98 -7.75
CA PRO A 127 -71.06 -25.84 -8.37
C PRO A 127 -72.22 -25.27 -7.53
N VAL A 128 -72.51 -23.97 -7.72
CA VAL A 128 -73.80 -23.36 -7.34
C VAL A 128 -74.42 -22.69 -8.57
N ALA A 129 -75.56 -23.27 -8.98
CA ALA A 129 -76.79 -22.76 -9.64
C ALA A 129 -76.80 -21.49 -10.55
N PRO A 130 -77.76 -21.42 -11.51
CA PRO A 130 -77.64 -20.69 -12.78
C PRO A 130 -78.22 -19.25 -12.78
N PRO A 131 -78.03 -18.47 -13.88
CA PRO A 131 -78.17 -17.02 -13.92
C PRO A 131 -79.55 -16.55 -14.42
N VAL A 132 -79.91 -15.31 -14.04
CA VAL A 132 -80.94 -14.53 -14.75
C VAL A 132 -80.24 -13.56 -15.71
N ASN A 133 -80.71 -13.62 -16.94
CA ASN A 133 -80.20 -13.02 -18.17
C ASN A 133 -80.73 -11.58 -18.33
N ILE A 134 -79.85 -10.59 -18.48
CA ILE A 134 -80.19 -9.26 -19.05
C ILE A 134 -79.16 -8.97 -20.15
N PRO A 135 -79.58 -8.71 -21.40
CA PRO A 135 -78.67 -8.59 -22.53
C PRO A 135 -78.22 -7.14 -22.80
N HIS A 136 -77.13 -7.04 -23.56
CA HIS A 136 -76.58 -5.90 -24.35
C HIS A 136 -75.29 -5.27 -23.80
N PRO A 137 -74.46 -4.63 -24.64
CA PRO A 137 -73.70 -5.20 -25.76
C PRO A 137 -72.18 -4.91 -25.64
N LYS A 138 -71.35 -5.68 -26.34
CA LYS A 138 -69.90 -5.50 -26.42
C LYS A 138 -69.52 -4.11 -27.00
N PRO A 139 -68.57 -3.37 -26.39
CA PRO A 139 -67.74 -2.42 -27.10
C PRO A 139 -66.48 -3.13 -27.63
N GLN A 140 -66.17 -2.82 -28.88
CA GLN A 140 -65.07 -3.34 -29.67
C GLN A 140 -63.70 -2.99 -29.05
N ILE A 141 -62.80 -3.97 -29.01
CA ILE A 141 -61.38 -3.77 -28.70
C ILE A 141 -60.74 -3.13 -29.93
N THR A 142 -60.36 -1.85 -29.82
CA THR A 142 -59.44 -1.21 -30.75
C THR A 142 -58.06 -1.86 -30.61
N GLN A 143 -57.45 -2.21 -31.75
CA GLN A 143 -56.10 -2.76 -31.81
C GLN A 143 -55.10 -1.81 -31.12
N PRO A 144 -54.23 -2.31 -30.24
CA PRO A 144 -53.20 -1.48 -29.63
C PRO A 144 -51.99 -1.39 -30.56
N THR A 145 -51.65 -0.17 -30.96
CA THR A 145 -50.40 0.17 -31.65
C THR A 145 -49.21 -0.30 -30.82
N VAL A 146 -48.48 -1.29 -31.34
CA VAL A 146 -47.20 -1.72 -30.77
C VAL A 146 -46.21 -0.60 -31.07
N LEU A 147 -45.87 0.20 -30.05
CA LEU A 147 -44.72 1.11 -30.12
C LEU A 147 -43.46 0.23 -30.15
N GLU A 148 -43.06 -0.18 -31.35
CA GLU A 148 -41.85 -0.95 -31.58
C GLU A 148 -40.66 0.00 -31.65
N PHE A 149 -39.78 -0.07 -30.65
CA PHE A 149 -38.53 0.68 -30.63
C PHE A 149 -37.46 -0.08 -31.39
N ALA A 150 -36.62 0.63 -32.16
CA ALA A 150 -35.64 0.02 -33.06
C ALA A 150 -34.55 -0.78 -32.34
N THR A 151 -34.27 -0.47 -31.07
CA THR A 151 -33.28 -1.17 -30.25
C THR A 151 -33.79 -1.45 -28.84
N LYS A 152 -33.29 -2.53 -28.22
CA LYS A 152 -33.60 -2.89 -26.83
C LYS A 152 -33.25 -1.76 -25.85
N GLU A 153 -32.13 -1.09 -26.08
CA GLU A 153 -31.68 0.05 -25.29
C GLU A 153 -32.64 1.25 -25.38
N GLN A 154 -33.18 1.54 -26.57
CA GLN A 154 -34.20 2.59 -26.73
C GLN A 154 -35.53 2.22 -26.06
N ALA A 155 -35.92 0.93 -26.07
CA ALA A 155 -37.11 0.44 -25.37
C ALA A 155 -36.96 0.55 -23.84
N GLU A 156 -35.77 0.25 -23.32
CA GLU A 156 -35.43 0.41 -21.89
C GLU A 156 -35.41 1.90 -21.50
N ALA A 157 -34.81 2.76 -22.33
CA ALA A 157 -34.80 4.21 -22.10
C ALA A 157 -36.22 4.81 -22.10
N ALA A 158 -37.11 4.38 -23.01
CA ALA A 158 -38.50 4.82 -23.05
C ALA A 158 -39.30 4.34 -21.83
N PHE A 159 -39.02 3.12 -21.35
CA PHE A 159 -39.60 2.60 -20.11
C PHE A 159 -39.11 3.37 -18.88
N ILE A 160 -37.82 3.70 -18.81
CA ILE A 160 -37.23 4.52 -17.73
C ILE A 160 -37.81 5.95 -17.76
N ASP A 161 -37.95 6.56 -18.95
CA ASP A 161 -38.58 7.88 -19.09
C ASP A 161 -40.04 7.88 -18.62
N LEU A 162 -40.76 6.77 -18.83
CA LEU A 162 -42.10 6.59 -18.28
C LEU A 162 -42.08 6.52 -16.74
N LEU A 163 -41.14 5.78 -16.14
CA LEU A 163 -40.98 5.73 -14.68
C LEU A 163 -40.68 7.13 -14.11
N ARG A 164 -39.84 7.90 -14.80
CA ARG A 164 -39.54 9.29 -14.43
C ARG A 164 -40.75 10.20 -14.53
N LYS A 165 -41.50 10.16 -15.65
CA LYS A 165 -42.70 10.98 -15.87
C LYS A 165 -43.83 10.67 -14.90
N THR A 166 -43.92 9.42 -14.44
CA THR A 166 -44.89 9.00 -13.43
C THR A 166 -44.46 9.35 -12.00
N GLY A 167 -43.24 9.85 -11.82
CA GLY A 167 -42.74 10.31 -10.53
C GLY A 167 -42.50 9.17 -9.55
N VAL A 168 -42.10 8.00 -10.05
CA VAL A 168 -41.76 6.84 -9.23
C VAL A 168 -40.55 7.19 -8.36
N LYS A 169 -40.73 7.14 -7.04
CA LYS A 169 -39.71 7.49 -6.04
C LYS A 169 -38.99 6.25 -5.50
N SER A 170 -37.86 6.45 -4.83
CA SER A 170 -37.05 5.39 -4.20
C SER A 170 -37.79 4.51 -3.18
N ASN A 171 -38.93 4.97 -2.65
CA ASN A 171 -39.77 4.21 -1.72
C ASN A 171 -40.93 3.42 -2.37
N TRP A 172 -41.05 3.42 -3.70
CA TRP A 172 -42.13 2.70 -4.41
C TRP A 172 -41.83 1.22 -4.57
N THR A 173 -42.88 0.40 -4.47
CA THR A 173 -42.78 -1.04 -4.75
C THR A 173 -42.98 -1.34 -6.23
N TRP A 174 -42.51 -2.51 -6.68
CA TRP A 174 -42.72 -3.00 -8.04
C TRP A 174 -44.22 -3.03 -8.40
N GLU A 175 -45.06 -3.59 -7.53
CA GLU A 175 -46.49 -3.75 -7.79
C GLU A 175 -47.22 -2.41 -7.88
N GLN A 176 -46.89 -1.46 -6.98
CA GLN A 176 -47.45 -0.12 -7.00
C GLN A 176 -47.10 0.61 -8.31
N THR A 177 -45.83 0.54 -8.71
CA THR A 177 -45.35 1.13 -9.96
C THR A 177 -46.05 0.52 -11.17
N MET A 178 -46.18 -0.81 -11.22
CA MET A 178 -46.84 -1.49 -12.34
C MET A 178 -48.30 -1.06 -12.51
N ARG A 179 -49.05 -0.94 -11.42
CA ARG A 179 -50.45 -0.47 -11.47
C ARG A 179 -50.57 0.94 -12.05
N SER A 180 -49.58 1.80 -11.81
CA SER A 180 -49.57 3.18 -12.32
C SER A 180 -49.16 3.28 -13.79
N ILE A 181 -48.33 2.37 -14.30
CA ILE A 181 -47.80 2.45 -15.66
C ILE A 181 -48.49 1.51 -16.66
N ILE A 182 -49.26 0.50 -16.22
CA ILE A 182 -49.86 -0.53 -17.08
C ILE A 182 -50.80 0.02 -18.16
N THR A 183 -51.41 1.18 -17.92
CA THR A 183 -52.33 1.87 -18.85
C THR A 183 -51.60 2.58 -19.98
N GLN A 184 -50.29 2.77 -19.86
CA GLN A 184 -49.51 3.58 -20.77
C GLN A 184 -49.06 2.75 -21.98
N PRO A 185 -49.15 3.28 -23.21
CA PRO A 185 -48.77 2.53 -24.41
C PRO A 185 -47.27 2.15 -24.39
N VAL A 186 -46.44 2.98 -23.76
CA VAL A 186 -45.00 2.80 -23.60
C VAL A 186 -44.65 1.65 -22.63
N TYR A 187 -45.58 1.21 -21.78
CA TYR A 187 -45.38 0.03 -20.91
C TYR A 187 -45.11 -1.27 -21.70
N ARG A 188 -45.65 -1.35 -22.91
CA ARG A 188 -45.49 -2.48 -23.82
C ARG A 188 -44.18 -2.45 -24.62
N ALA A 189 -43.36 -1.41 -24.45
CA ALA A 189 -42.06 -1.27 -25.12
C ALA A 189 -41.11 -2.44 -24.82
N LEU A 190 -41.03 -2.84 -23.55
CA LEU A 190 -40.31 -4.04 -23.12
C LEU A 190 -41.24 -5.24 -23.25
N LYS A 191 -40.76 -6.33 -23.86
CA LYS A 191 -41.61 -7.48 -24.23
C LYS A 191 -41.85 -8.39 -23.02
N THR A 192 -40.82 -8.64 -22.20
CA THR A 192 -40.92 -9.58 -21.07
C THR A 192 -41.09 -8.90 -19.71
N LEU A 193 -41.73 -9.59 -18.76
CA LEU A 193 -41.85 -9.11 -17.37
C LEU A 193 -40.48 -9.01 -16.68
N ALA A 194 -39.55 -9.91 -17.01
CA ALA A 194 -38.20 -9.92 -16.48
C ALA A 194 -37.40 -8.67 -16.91
N GLU A 195 -37.49 -8.27 -18.18
CA GLU A 195 -36.87 -7.04 -18.68
C GLU A 195 -37.46 -5.80 -18.01
N ARG A 196 -38.79 -5.73 -17.86
CA ARG A 196 -39.44 -4.62 -17.15
C ARG A 196 -38.99 -4.54 -15.68
N LYS A 197 -38.89 -5.70 -14.99
CA LYS A 197 -38.43 -5.77 -13.59
C LYS A 197 -36.96 -5.40 -13.43
N SER A 198 -36.11 -5.85 -14.36
CA SER A 198 -34.70 -5.47 -14.42
C SER A 198 -34.55 -3.96 -14.63
N ALA A 199 -35.23 -3.39 -15.63
CA ALA A 199 -35.19 -1.96 -15.92
C ALA A 199 -35.68 -1.11 -14.74
N PHE A 200 -36.74 -1.55 -14.04
CA PHE A 200 -37.22 -0.90 -12.82
C PHE A 200 -36.22 -0.98 -11.67
N ASN A 201 -35.63 -2.14 -11.40
CA ASN A 201 -34.63 -2.27 -10.33
C ASN A 201 -33.42 -1.36 -10.59
N THR A 202 -32.93 -1.34 -11.84
CA THR A 202 -31.86 -0.44 -12.26
C THR A 202 -32.25 1.03 -12.08
N TYR A 203 -33.48 1.41 -12.44
CA TYR A 203 -33.99 2.78 -12.22
C TYR A 203 -34.08 3.13 -10.72
N MET A 204 -34.59 2.22 -9.89
CA MET A 204 -34.69 2.42 -8.43
C MET A 204 -33.32 2.57 -7.77
N GLU A 205 -32.34 1.76 -8.20
CA GLU A 205 -30.96 1.89 -7.74
C GLU A 205 -30.35 3.22 -8.17
N GLN A 206 -30.57 3.63 -9.42
CA GLN A 206 -30.11 4.93 -9.94
C GLN A 206 -30.74 6.11 -9.21
N GLU A 207 -32.05 6.12 -8.97
CA GLU A 207 -32.74 7.19 -8.24
C GLU A 207 -32.31 7.23 -6.77
N THR A 208 -32.17 6.08 -6.11
CA THR A 208 -31.65 6.02 -4.73
C THR A 208 -30.22 6.55 -4.65
N ARG A 209 -29.38 6.21 -5.63
CA ARG A 209 -28.01 6.74 -5.72
C ARG A 209 -28.02 8.24 -5.96
N ARG A 210 -28.86 8.73 -6.87
CA ARG A 210 -29.00 10.16 -7.17
C ARG A 210 -29.49 10.97 -5.97
N GLU A 211 -30.51 10.50 -5.25
CA GLU A 211 -31.01 11.15 -4.03
C GLU A 211 -29.92 11.23 -2.96
N LYS A 212 -29.13 10.16 -2.78
CA LYS A 212 -27.97 10.16 -1.87
C LYS A 212 -26.87 11.12 -2.32
N GLU A 213 -26.56 11.16 -3.61
CA GLU A 213 -25.56 12.10 -4.16
C GLU A 213 -26.00 13.55 -4.01
N GLU A 214 -27.27 13.86 -4.30
CA GLU A 214 -27.85 15.20 -4.10
C GLU A 214 -27.86 15.57 -2.59
N GLN A 215 -28.15 14.62 -1.70
CA GLN A 215 -28.05 14.84 -0.26
C GLN A 215 -26.60 15.11 0.20
N ILE A 216 -25.64 14.32 -0.29
CA ILE A 216 -24.22 14.52 0.04
C ILE A 216 -23.74 15.88 -0.47
N GLU A 217 -24.13 16.27 -1.69
CA GLU A 217 -23.72 17.55 -2.28
C GLU A 217 -24.35 18.75 -1.57
N THR A 218 -25.61 18.65 -1.16
CA THR A 218 -26.26 19.70 -0.35
C THR A 218 -25.64 19.82 1.04
N GLU A 219 -25.36 18.70 1.73
CA GLU A 219 -24.67 18.70 3.01
C GLU A 219 -23.24 19.25 2.90
N LYS A 220 -22.54 18.92 1.81
CA LYS A 220 -21.22 19.46 1.51
C LYS A 220 -21.28 20.96 1.26
N LYS A 221 -22.23 21.45 0.47
CA LYS A 221 -22.42 22.88 0.24
C LYS A 221 -22.70 23.64 1.54
N VAL A 222 -23.57 23.11 2.41
CA VAL A 222 -23.84 23.70 3.72
C VAL A 222 -22.57 23.74 4.59
N ARG A 223 -21.75 22.69 4.55
CA ARG A 223 -20.45 22.65 5.24
C ARG A 223 -19.49 23.70 4.68
N ASP A 224 -19.35 23.78 3.37
CA ASP A 224 -18.41 24.69 2.70
C ASP A 224 -18.83 26.16 2.90
N ASP A 225 -20.12 26.47 2.85
CA ASP A 225 -20.67 27.79 3.17
C ASP A 225 -20.40 28.17 4.64
N PHE A 226 -20.55 27.22 5.57
CA PHE A 226 -20.23 27.41 6.99
C PHE A 226 -18.74 27.64 7.21
N ILE A 227 -17.86 26.85 6.58
CA ILE A 227 -16.40 27.04 6.68
C ILE A 227 -15.98 28.38 6.06
N SER A 228 -16.56 28.76 4.93
CA SER A 228 -16.30 30.05 4.27
C SER A 228 -16.68 31.23 5.15
N LEU A 229 -17.80 31.11 5.87
CA LEU A 229 -18.20 32.09 6.89
C LEU A 229 -17.15 32.18 8.00
N LEU A 230 -16.65 31.05 8.51
CA LEU A 230 -15.62 31.03 9.54
C LEU A 230 -14.31 31.67 9.05
N SER A 231 -13.88 31.39 7.83
CA SER A 231 -12.66 31.97 7.25
C SER A 231 -12.75 33.46 6.97
N ASN A 232 -13.92 33.95 6.58
CA ASN A 232 -14.14 35.39 6.31
C ASN A 232 -14.20 36.21 7.61
N THR A 233 -14.51 35.56 8.74
CA THR A 233 -14.64 36.22 10.04
C THR A 233 -13.27 36.31 10.73
N SER A 234 -12.53 37.39 10.46
CA SER A 234 -11.19 37.65 11.03
C SER A 234 -11.13 37.73 12.56
N ALA A 235 -12.27 37.79 13.25
CA ALA A 235 -12.37 37.73 14.71
C ALA A 235 -12.18 36.30 15.28
N ILE A 236 -12.24 35.27 14.43
CA ILE A 236 -12.06 33.87 14.83
C ILE A 236 -10.57 33.54 14.76
N ARG A 237 -9.96 33.34 15.93
CA ARG A 237 -8.58 32.87 16.09
C ARG A 237 -8.61 31.43 16.61
N ILE A 238 -7.48 30.74 16.55
CA ILE A 238 -7.31 29.37 17.08
C ILE A 238 -7.70 29.29 18.57
N THR A 239 -7.53 30.38 19.33
CA THR A 239 -7.87 30.46 20.75
C THR A 239 -9.33 30.87 21.03
N THR A 240 -10.10 31.23 20.00
CA THR A 240 -11.50 31.65 20.18
C THR A 240 -12.34 30.45 20.60
N ARG A 241 -13.18 30.61 21.62
CA ARG A 241 -14.08 29.54 22.09
C ARG A 241 -15.38 29.56 21.29
N TYR A 242 -15.97 28.38 21.09
CA TYR A 242 -17.23 28.19 20.36
C TYR A 242 -18.33 29.17 20.79
N ARG A 243 -18.59 29.33 22.09
CA ARG A 243 -19.64 30.25 22.59
C ARG A 243 -19.46 31.70 22.12
N LYS A 244 -18.20 32.17 22.06
CA LYS A 244 -17.91 33.53 21.58
C LYS A 244 -18.07 33.64 20.07
N ALA A 245 -17.66 32.61 19.33
CA ALA A 245 -17.89 32.55 17.88
C ALA A 245 -19.39 32.49 17.55
N ALA A 246 -20.16 31.69 18.27
CA ALA A 246 -21.61 31.58 18.10
C ALA A 246 -22.32 32.93 18.26
N ALA A 247 -21.98 33.71 19.29
CA ALA A 247 -22.55 35.03 19.52
C ALA A 247 -22.20 36.06 18.40
N LEU A 248 -21.08 35.85 17.69
CA LEU A 248 -20.67 36.71 16.58
C LEU A 248 -21.35 36.30 15.25
N LEU A 249 -21.62 35.01 15.07
CA LEU A 249 -22.10 34.43 13.82
C LEU A 249 -23.62 34.21 13.78
N GLU A 250 -24.32 34.43 14.90
CA GLU A 250 -25.76 34.15 15.03
C GLU A 250 -26.64 34.80 13.95
N LYS A 251 -26.24 35.97 13.46
CA LYS A 251 -27.00 36.76 12.46
C LYS A 251 -26.77 36.30 11.02
N GLU A 252 -25.84 35.38 10.79
CA GLU A 252 -25.42 35.00 9.44
C GLU A 252 -26.30 33.87 8.88
N PRO A 253 -26.67 33.92 7.59
CA PRO A 253 -27.57 32.93 7.00
C PRO A 253 -26.95 31.52 6.97
N ALA A 254 -25.64 31.41 6.76
CA ALA A 254 -24.93 30.13 6.79
C ALA A 254 -24.85 29.52 8.21
N TRP A 255 -24.94 30.34 9.26
CA TRP A 255 -25.06 29.86 10.65
C TRP A 255 -26.45 29.25 10.90
N GLY A 256 -27.51 29.92 10.40
CA GLY A 256 -28.89 29.46 10.50
C GLY A 256 -29.23 28.26 9.62
N ALA A 257 -28.51 28.03 8.52
CA ALA A 257 -28.70 26.89 7.62
C ALA A 257 -28.50 25.54 8.32
N ILE A 258 -27.71 25.49 9.39
CA ILE A 258 -27.49 24.29 10.18
C ILE A 258 -28.39 24.34 11.43
N THR A 259 -29.44 23.53 11.46
CA THR A 259 -30.36 23.49 12.62
C THR A 259 -29.71 22.89 13.87
N SER A 260 -28.82 21.90 13.71
CA SER A 260 -28.20 21.19 14.83
C SER A 260 -27.01 21.96 15.42
N GLU A 261 -27.14 22.42 16.67
CA GLU A 261 -26.06 23.09 17.41
C GLU A 261 -24.83 22.17 17.58
N ARG A 262 -25.06 20.88 17.89
CA ARG A 262 -23.96 19.90 18.00
C ARG A 262 -23.18 19.78 16.69
N TYR A 263 -23.86 19.82 15.55
CA TYR A 263 -23.20 19.75 14.25
C TYR A 263 -22.43 21.05 13.95
N ARG A 264 -22.97 22.23 14.26
CA ARG A 264 -22.21 23.49 14.18
C ARG A 264 -20.95 23.47 15.03
N GLN A 265 -21.06 22.97 16.26
CA GLN A 265 -19.91 22.86 17.16
C GLN A 265 -18.85 21.91 16.60
N ALA A 266 -19.24 20.75 16.09
CA ALA A 266 -18.32 19.82 15.46
C ALA A 266 -17.58 20.46 14.27
N LEU A 267 -18.31 21.11 13.35
CA LEU A 267 -17.69 21.81 12.22
C LEU A 267 -16.75 22.95 12.65
N TYR A 268 -17.09 23.65 13.73
CA TYR A 268 -16.23 24.69 14.28
C TYR A 268 -14.95 24.11 14.90
N ASP A 269 -15.07 23.05 15.69
CA ASP A 269 -13.94 22.39 16.33
C ASP A 269 -12.98 21.81 15.28
N ASP A 270 -13.53 21.21 14.21
CA ASP A 270 -12.77 20.74 13.05
C ASP A 270 -12.04 21.90 12.35
N TYR A 271 -12.72 23.02 12.10
CA TYR A 271 -12.11 24.21 11.50
C TYR A 271 -10.97 24.78 12.35
N ILE A 272 -11.15 24.90 13.67
CA ILE A 272 -10.10 25.38 14.58
C ILE A 272 -8.91 24.41 14.61
N HIS A 273 -9.18 23.10 14.56
CA HIS A 273 -8.14 22.09 14.49
C HIS A 273 -7.36 22.17 13.17
N GLU A 274 -8.05 22.35 12.04
CA GLU A 274 -7.42 22.58 10.74
C GLU A 274 -6.60 23.86 10.71
N LEU A 275 -7.11 24.96 11.28
CA LEU A 275 -6.38 26.23 11.38
C LEU A 275 -5.10 26.06 12.22
N SER A 276 -5.17 25.33 13.33
CA SER A 276 -3.99 25.02 14.16
C SER A 276 -2.99 24.11 13.45
N ARG A 277 -3.47 23.11 12.70
CA ARG A 277 -2.61 22.25 11.86
C ARG A 277 -1.90 23.09 10.80
N LYS A 278 -2.64 23.92 10.08
CA LYS A 278 -2.10 24.79 9.03
C LYS A 278 -1.02 25.74 9.55
N GLU A 279 -1.23 26.41 10.68
CA GLU A 279 -0.21 27.30 11.27
C GLU A 279 1.05 26.51 11.70
N LYS A 280 0.88 25.32 12.30
CA LYS A 280 2.00 24.45 12.66
C LYS A 280 2.77 23.97 11.43
N ASP A 281 2.08 23.62 10.36
CA ASP A 281 2.68 23.16 9.11
C ASP A 281 3.38 24.30 8.39
N GLU A 282 2.82 25.51 8.36
CA GLU A 282 3.48 26.71 7.86
C GLU A 282 4.77 27.02 8.64
N LEU A 283 4.75 26.89 9.96
CA LEU A 283 5.95 27.08 10.78
C LEU A 283 7.01 25.99 10.52
N ARG A 284 6.59 24.72 10.34
CA ARG A 284 7.48 23.61 9.99
C ARG A 284 8.12 23.81 8.62
N GLU A 285 7.32 24.23 7.65
CA GLU A 285 7.80 24.48 6.28
C GLU A 285 8.73 25.70 6.25
N LEU A 286 8.43 26.78 6.99
CA LEU A 286 9.34 27.92 7.13
C LEU A 286 10.67 27.51 7.77
N ARG A 287 10.64 26.65 8.82
CA ARG A 287 11.84 26.09 9.45
C ARG A 287 12.63 25.24 8.46
N LYS A 288 11.97 24.35 7.71
CA LYS A 288 12.59 23.51 6.68
C LYS A 288 13.26 24.35 5.59
N GLN A 289 12.57 25.34 5.02
CA GLN A 289 13.14 26.24 4.03
C GLN A 289 14.34 27.03 4.58
N SER A 290 14.28 27.43 5.86
CA SER A 290 15.41 28.08 6.53
C SER A 290 16.60 27.13 6.69
N MET A 291 16.36 25.88 7.05
CA MET A 291 17.39 24.83 7.12
C MET A 291 18.02 24.57 5.74
N ASP A 292 17.21 24.48 4.68
CA ASP A 292 17.67 24.26 3.31
C ASP A 292 18.55 25.43 2.82
N ARG A 293 18.15 26.67 3.10
CA ARG A 293 18.97 27.86 2.81
C ARG A 293 20.29 27.84 3.58
N PHE A 294 20.30 27.36 4.82
CA PHE A 294 21.53 27.24 5.60
C PHE A 294 22.42 26.12 5.06
N ALA A 295 21.84 24.99 4.64
CA ALA A 295 22.56 23.92 3.97
C ALA A 295 23.20 24.40 2.66
N GLU A 296 22.49 25.22 1.88
CA GLU A 296 23.01 25.86 0.67
C GLU A 296 24.18 26.83 0.98
N LEU A 297 24.06 27.63 2.04
CA LEU A 297 25.15 28.47 2.53
C LEU A 297 26.39 27.64 2.92
N LEU A 298 26.22 26.50 3.60
CA LEU A 298 27.35 25.63 3.93
C LEU A 298 28.00 25.04 2.67
N ARG A 299 27.20 24.63 1.67
CA ARG A 299 27.70 24.12 0.39
C ARG A 299 28.44 25.17 -0.43
N SER A 300 28.12 26.46 -0.29
CA SER A 300 28.80 27.54 -1.01
C SER A 300 30.18 27.88 -0.42
N ILE A 301 30.51 27.37 0.77
CA ILE A 301 31.77 27.61 1.48
C ILE A 301 32.71 26.41 1.25
N PRO A 302 33.65 26.48 0.29
CA PRO A 302 34.58 25.38 0.01
C PRO A 302 35.59 25.12 1.14
N GLU A 303 35.76 26.07 2.07
CA GLU A 303 36.61 25.91 3.25
C GLU A 303 36.04 24.93 4.29
N ILE A 304 34.74 24.61 4.21
CA ILE A 304 34.11 23.60 5.06
C ILE A 304 34.39 22.22 4.45
N THR A 305 35.20 21.45 5.14
CA THR A 305 35.56 20.08 4.79
C THR A 305 34.98 19.11 5.81
N HIS A 306 35.05 17.80 5.54
CA HIS A 306 34.62 16.77 6.48
C HIS A 306 35.34 16.79 7.84
N ARG A 307 36.49 17.48 7.95
CA ARG A 307 37.27 17.61 9.19
C ARG A 307 37.02 18.91 9.94
N THR A 308 36.22 19.80 9.37
CA THR A 308 35.95 21.11 9.95
C THR A 308 35.10 20.94 11.22
N THR A 309 35.51 21.59 12.31
CA THR A 309 34.73 21.57 13.56
C THR A 309 33.58 22.58 13.51
N TRP A 310 32.54 22.36 14.32
CA TRP A 310 31.39 23.28 14.40
C TRP A 310 31.81 24.73 14.68
N LYS A 311 32.76 24.95 15.60
CA LYS A 311 33.24 26.30 15.95
C LYS A 311 33.92 26.99 14.77
N ALA A 312 34.77 26.29 14.04
CA ALA A 312 35.44 26.82 12.86
C ALA A 312 34.42 27.13 11.74
N ALA A 313 33.45 26.24 11.53
CA ALA A 313 32.37 26.47 10.57
C ALA A 313 31.54 27.72 10.93
N GLN A 314 31.28 27.93 12.22
CA GLN A 314 30.57 29.12 12.71
C GLN A 314 31.29 30.42 12.39
N GLU A 315 32.61 30.48 12.53
CA GLU A 315 33.40 31.64 12.13
C GLU A 315 33.33 31.87 10.61
N LEU A 316 33.38 30.79 9.82
CA LEU A 316 33.32 30.86 8.35
C LEU A 316 31.98 31.35 7.82
N TYR A 317 30.85 30.81 8.29
CA TYR A 317 29.53 31.23 7.78
C TYR A 317 29.09 32.58 8.37
N SER A 318 29.49 32.93 9.60
CA SER A 318 29.13 34.23 10.21
C SER A 318 29.85 35.42 9.57
N ALA A 319 31.01 35.17 8.94
CA ALA A 319 31.72 36.18 8.15
C ALA A 319 31.03 36.52 6.81
N ARG A 320 30.03 35.72 6.37
CA ARG A 320 29.35 35.95 5.09
C ARG A 320 28.18 36.93 5.24
N PRO A 321 27.99 37.87 4.28
CA PRO A 321 26.88 38.82 4.30
C PRO A 321 25.51 38.13 4.21
N GLU A 322 25.49 36.93 3.62
CA GLU A 322 24.33 36.04 3.50
C GLU A 322 23.74 35.61 4.85
N TYR A 323 24.57 35.57 5.91
CA TYR A 323 24.14 35.26 7.27
C TYR A 323 23.62 36.49 8.04
N ALA A 324 24.01 37.70 7.62
CA ALA A 324 23.64 38.94 8.30
C ALA A 324 22.14 39.28 8.15
N ASP A 325 21.45 38.72 7.15
CA ASP A 325 20.00 38.87 7.01
C ASP A 325 19.26 38.03 8.07
N LYS A 326 18.85 38.72 9.15
CA LYS A 326 18.11 38.14 10.27
C LYS A 326 16.76 37.52 9.87
N GLY A 327 16.21 37.87 8.72
CA GLY A 327 14.96 37.31 8.21
C GLY A 327 15.13 35.95 7.53
N ARG A 328 16.35 35.62 7.06
CA ARG A 328 16.60 34.49 6.17
C ARG A 328 16.46 33.11 6.82
N PHE A 329 16.75 33.05 8.13
CA PHE A 329 16.74 31.82 8.94
C PHE A 329 15.67 31.83 10.04
N LYS A 330 14.57 32.55 9.83
CA LYS A 330 13.49 32.68 10.82
C LYS A 330 12.87 31.30 11.15
N GLY A 331 12.73 31.00 12.43
CA GLY A 331 12.15 29.74 12.92
C GLY A 331 13.17 28.61 13.12
N MET A 332 14.44 28.86 12.84
CA MET A 332 15.54 27.93 13.07
C MET A 332 16.12 28.11 14.48
N ASP A 333 16.26 27.01 15.24
CA ASP A 333 16.89 27.00 16.56
C ASP A 333 18.40 26.68 16.44
N LYS A 334 19.19 26.97 17.49
CA LYS A 334 20.62 26.63 17.56
C LYS A 334 20.89 25.15 17.29
N LEU A 335 19.98 24.27 17.74
CA LEU A 335 20.08 22.83 17.47
C LEU A 335 19.94 22.52 15.97
N ASP A 336 19.08 23.25 15.26
CA ASP A 336 18.89 23.04 13.81
C ASP A 336 20.13 23.40 13.01
N PHE A 337 20.82 24.47 13.40
CA PHE A 337 22.09 24.84 12.79
C PHE A 337 23.13 23.73 12.92
N LEU A 338 23.17 23.07 14.08
CA LEU A 338 24.06 21.95 14.32
C LEU A 338 23.66 20.71 13.51
N VAL A 339 22.36 20.39 13.43
CA VAL A 339 21.86 19.25 12.65
C VAL A 339 22.17 19.42 11.17
N VAL A 340 21.93 20.61 10.60
CA VAL A 340 22.22 20.88 9.19
C VAL A 340 23.72 20.81 8.90
N PHE A 341 24.55 21.26 9.84
CA PHE A 341 26.00 21.13 9.72
C PHE A 341 26.49 19.70 9.81
N GLU A 342 25.96 18.90 10.75
CA GLU A 342 26.29 17.49 10.88
C GLU A 342 25.92 16.73 9.59
N ASP A 343 24.74 16.99 9.03
CA ASP A 343 24.29 16.41 7.77
C ASP A 343 25.21 16.83 6.60
N HIS A 344 25.62 18.10 6.55
CA HIS A 344 26.57 18.59 5.56
C HIS A 344 27.94 17.88 5.67
N VAL A 345 28.48 17.73 6.88
CA VAL A 345 29.74 17.02 7.12
C VAL A 345 29.62 15.55 6.72
N LYS A 346 28.54 14.86 7.11
CA LYS A 346 28.24 13.48 6.71
C LYS A 346 28.17 13.33 5.19
N HIS A 347 27.52 14.28 4.52
CA HIS A 347 27.47 14.31 3.05
C HIS A 347 28.87 14.43 2.44
N LEU A 348 29.74 15.30 2.98
CA LEU A 348 31.13 15.43 2.52
C LEU A 348 31.95 14.16 2.75
N GLU A 349 31.78 13.48 3.89
CA GLU A 349 32.41 12.19 4.16
C GLU A 349 31.95 11.11 3.18
N GLN A 350 30.64 11.06 2.89
CA GLN A 350 30.08 10.12 1.94
C GLN A 350 30.65 10.35 0.54
N VAL A 351 30.72 11.60 0.08
CA VAL A 351 31.31 11.95 -1.22
C VAL A 351 32.77 11.52 -1.31
N GLU A 352 33.56 11.73 -0.25
CA GLU A 352 34.97 11.29 -0.22
C GLU A 352 35.08 9.75 -0.24
N SER A 353 34.24 9.06 0.52
CA SER A 353 34.17 7.60 0.57
C SER A 353 33.80 7.01 -0.79
N ASP A 354 32.76 7.55 -1.43
CA ASP A 354 32.31 7.14 -2.76
C ASP A 354 33.41 7.36 -3.81
N GLN A 355 34.14 8.47 -3.72
CA GLN A 355 35.26 8.75 -4.61
C GLN A 355 36.40 7.73 -4.41
N LYS A 356 36.76 7.40 -3.15
CA LYS A 356 37.75 6.36 -2.85
C LYS A 356 37.31 4.99 -3.35
N ALA A 357 36.03 4.64 -3.16
CA ALA A 357 35.46 3.39 -3.64
C ALA A 357 35.50 3.31 -5.18
N ARG A 358 35.12 4.38 -5.89
CA ARG A 358 35.20 4.47 -7.35
C ARG A 358 36.62 4.27 -7.86
N VAL A 359 37.61 4.92 -7.23
CA VAL A 359 39.02 4.75 -7.60
C VAL A 359 39.49 3.33 -7.34
N ALA A 360 39.13 2.74 -6.19
CA ALA A 360 39.49 1.36 -5.86
C ALA A 360 38.88 0.36 -6.85
N ASP A 361 37.62 0.53 -7.24
CA ASP A 361 36.96 -0.35 -8.19
C ASP A 361 37.49 -0.16 -9.61
N ALA A 362 37.84 1.07 -10.02
CA ALA A 362 38.54 1.31 -11.27
C ALA A 362 39.89 0.58 -11.30
N ARG A 363 40.68 0.63 -10.22
CA ARG A 363 41.94 -0.12 -10.08
C ARG A 363 41.71 -1.63 -10.19
N LYS A 364 40.71 -2.18 -9.48
CA LYS A 364 40.36 -3.62 -9.57
C LYS A 364 39.99 -4.03 -11.00
N ARG A 365 39.25 -3.19 -11.73
CA ARG A 365 38.90 -3.45 -13.14
C ARG A 365 40.15 -3.47 -14.02
N THR A 366 41.07 -2.52 -13.83
CA THR A 366 42.36 -2.51 -14.53
C THR A 366 43.17 -3.77 -14.24
N TYR A 367 43.22 -4.21 -12.98
CA TYR A 367 43.91 -5.46 -12.61
C TYR A 367 43.30 -6.70 -13.28
N ARG A 368 41.97 -6.78 -13.39
CA ARG A 368 41.31 -7.86 -14.15
C ARG A 368 41.69 -7.83 -15.63
N LYS A 369 41.68 -6.66 -16.27
CA LYS A 369 42.10 -6.52 -17.67
C LYS A 369 43.55 -6.94 -17.87
N HIS A 370 44.45 -6.58 -16.96
CA HIS A 370 45.85 -7.00 -17.05
C HIS A 370 45.99 -8.53 -16.92
N ARG A 371 45.21 -9.16 -16.03
CA ARG A 371 45.16 -10.63 -15.89
C ARG A 371 44.67 -11.31 -17.16
N ASP A 372 43.57 -10.81 -17.73
CA ASP A 372 42.99 -11.37 -18.94
C ASP A 372 43.94 -11.22 -20.14
N ALA A 373 44.60 -10.05 -20.28
CA ALA A 373 45.62 -9.83 -21.29
C ALA A 373 46.83 -10.76 -21.13
N PHE A 374 47.27 -11.04 -19.90
CA PHE A 374 48.36 -12.00 -19.68
C PHE A 374 47.94 -13.45 -19.96
N LYS A 375 46.70 -13.83 -19.64
CA LYS A 375 46.14 -15.13 -20.04
C LYS A 375 46.09 -15.29 -21.56
N GLU A 376 45.78 -14.22 -22.28
CA GLU A 376 45.83 -14.18 -23.75
C GLU A 376 47.27 -14.40 -24.26
N LEU A 377 48.27 -13.72 -23.67
CA LEU A 377 49.69 -13.97 -23.99
C LEU A 377 50.09 -15.44 -23.75
N LEU A 378 49.69 -16.03 -22.63
CA LEU A 378 49.94 -17.44 -22.35
C LEU A 378 49.27 -18.36 -23.39
N ALA A 379 48.05 -18.04 -23.81
CA ALA A 379 47.35 -18.78 -24.86
C ALA A 379 48.04 -18.66 -26.23
N GLU A 380 48.59 -17.50 -26.58
CA GLU A 380 49.40 -17.29 -27.78
C GLU A 380 50.68 -18.13 -27.76
N LEU A 381 51.40 -18.15 -26.63
CA LEU A 381 52.60 -18.97 -26.47
C LEU A 381 52.30 -20.47 -26.55
N ARG A 382 51.16 -20.90 -26.00
CA ARG A 382 50.66 -22.26 -26.18
C ARG A 382 50.37 -22.56 -27.66
N ALA A 383 49.68 -21.65 -28.37
CA ALA A 383 49.39 -21.82 -29.79
C ALA A 383 50.68 -21.86 -30.65
N GLY A 384 51.72 -21.15 -30.22
CA GLY A 384 53.08 -21.21 -30.77
C GLY A 384 53.88 -22.46 -30.39
N ASN A 385 53.29 -23.44 -29.69
CA ASN A 385 53.93 -24.65 -29.17
C ASN A 385 55.11 -24.40 -28.20
N LEU A 386 55.21 -23.20 -27.62
CA LEU A 386 56.21 -22.86 -26.60
C LEU A 386 55.79 -23.36 -25.21
N ILE A 387 54.49 -23.57 -24.98
CA ILE A 387 53.95 -24.08 -23.72
C ILE A 387 53.24 -25.41 -23.93
N ASN A 388 53.69 -26.43 -23.20
CA ASN A 388 53.08 -27.75 -23.10
C ASN A 388 52.97 -28.19 -21.63
N ALA A 389 52.39 -29.37 -21.38
CA ALA A 389 52.12 -29.89 -20.03
C ALA A 389 53.38 -30.19 -19.17
N LYS A 390 54.59 -30.12 -19.74
CA LYS A 390 55.87 -30.34 -19.07
C LYS A 390 56.80 -29.12 -19.15
N THR A 391 56.32 -28.01 -19.69
CA THR A 391 57.11 -26.78 -19.81
C THR A 391 57.30 -26.17 -18.43
N ASP A 392 58.52 -25.72 -18.14
CA ASP A 392 58.85 -25.01 -16.90
C ASP A 392 58.81 -23.50 -17.10
N TRP A 393 58.52 -22.75 -16.04
CA TRP A 393 58.47 -21.28 -16.07
C TRP A 393 59.77 -20.64 -16.59
N ILE A 394 60.92 -21.22 -16.26
CA ILE A 394 62.24 -20.72 -16.66
C ILE A 394 62.41 -20.73 -18.18
N GLU A 395 61.82 -21.72 -18.86
CA GLU A 395 61.92 -21.87 -20.32
C GLU A 395 61.13 -20.77 -21.05
N ILE A 396 60.02 -20.32 -20.46
CA ILE A 396 59.12 -19.33 -21.09
C ILE A 396 59.44 -17.90 -20.66
N TYR A 397 60.08 -17.70 -19.51
CA TYR A 397 60.39 -16.38 -18.96
C TYR A 397 61.15 -15.45 -19.92
N PRO A 398 62.16 -15.91 -20.70
CA PRO A 398 62.84 -15.07 -21.69
C PRO A 398 61.91 -14.50 -22.76
N HIS A 399 60.80 -15.18 -23.06
CA HIS A 399 59.78 -14.74 -24.01
C HIS A 399 58.73 -13.82 -23.39
N LEU A 400 58.63 -13.78 -22.05
CA LEU A 400 57.65 -12.98 -21.31
C LEU A 400 58.19 -11.65 -20.78
N LYS A 401 59.46 -11.60 -20.38
CA LYS A 401 60.03 -10.48 -19.59
C LYS A 401 59.88 -9.09 -20.24
N ASP A 402 59.89 -9.03 -21.57
CA ASP A 402 59.84 -7.78 -22.34
C ASP A 402 58.42 -7.43 -22.81
N ASP A 403 57.44 -8.34 -22.65
CA ASP A 403 56.05 -8.09 -23.06
C ASP A 403 55.34 -7.18 -22.04
N LEU A 404 54.68 -6.15 -22.57
CA LEU A 404 53.97 -5.15 -21.77
C LEU A 404 52.84 -5.78 -20.94
N ARG A 405 52.19 -6.86 -21.42
CA ARG A 405 51.13 -7.59 -20.70
C ARG A 405 51.69 -8.31 -19.47
N TYR A 406 52.90 -8.85 -19.56
CA TYR A 406 53.62 -9.42 -18.41
C TYR A 406 54.07 -8.34 -17.43
N GLN A 407 54.69 -7.27 -17.92
CA GLN A 407 55.14 -6.15 -17.08
C GLN A 407 53.98 -5.48 -16.32
N ASN A 408 52.86 -5.26 -17.01
CA ASN A 408 51.65 -4.69 -16.42
C ASN A 408 51.10 -5.53 -15.28
N MET A 409 51.32 -6.85 -15.29
CA MET A 409 50.86 -7.78 -14.26
C MET A 409 51.70 -7.76 -12.98
N LEU A 410 52.92 -7.23 -13.02
CA LEU A 410 53.83 -7.23 -11.88
C LEU A 410 53.33 -6.28 -10.77
N GLY A 411 53.47 -6.72 -9.51
CA GLY A 411 53.11 -5.93 -8.34
C GLY A 411 51.61 -5.77 -8.07
N GLN A 412 50.75 -6.49 -8.79
CA GLN A 412 49.31 -6.48 -8.54
C GLN A 412 48.89 -7.47 -7.44
N PRO A 413 47.86 -7.16 -6.64
CA PRO A 413 47.31 -8.12 -5.68
C PRO A 413 46.53 -9.25 -6.38
N GLY A 414 46.54 -10.46 -5.79
CA GLY A 414 45.87 -11.68 -6.29
C GLY A 414 46.84 -12.64 -7.00
N SER A 415 46.35 -13.52 -7.88
CA SER A 415 47.21 -14.48 -8.61
C SER A 415 48.32 -13.78 -9.40
N THR A 416 49.54 -14.27 -9.25
CA THR A 416 50.74 -13.79 -9.91
C THR A 416 50.82 -14.32 -11.35
N PRO A 417 51.70 -13.78 -12.21
CA PRO A 417 51.98 -14.38 -13.51
C PRO A 417 52.37 -15.86 -13.44
N LEU A 418 53.07 -16.26 -12.37
CA LEU A 418 53.48 -17.65 -12.15
C LEU A 418 52.27 -18.54 -11.84
N ASP A 419 51.36 -18.08 -10.98
CA ASP A 419 50.13 -18.82 -10.66
C ASP A 419 49.29 -19.06 -11.92
N LEU A 420 49.12 -18.03 -12.76
CA LEU A 420 48.35 -18.14 -14.01
C LEU A 420 49.01 -19.06 -15.04
N PHE A 421 50.33 -19.18 -15.02
CA PHE A 421 51.05 -20.14 -15.86
C PHE A 421 50.84 -21.56 -15.37
N TRP A 422 50.98 -21.82 -14.06
CA TRP A 422 50.75 -23.14 -13.51
C TRP A 422 49.31 -23.59 -13.67
N ASP A 423 48.34 -22.69 -13.48
CA ASP A 423 46.92 -22.97 -13.80
C ASP A 423 46.78 -23.50 -15.24
N MET A 424 47.49 -22.90 -16.21
CA MET A 424 47.45 -23.34 -17.60
C MET A 424 48.20 -24.66 -17.85
N VAL A 425 49.36 -24.86 -17.23
CA VAL A 425 50.14 -26.11 -17.35
C VAL A 425 49.39 -27.28 -16.73
N ASP A 426 48.76 -27.08 -15.58
CA ASP A 426 47.93 -28.07 -14.91
C ASP A 426 46.69 -28.42 -15.75
N ASP A 427 46.00 -27.41 -16.31
CA ASP A 427 44.91 -27.62 -17.25
C ASP A 427 45.34 -28.44 -18.48
N LEU A 428 46.55 -28.18 -19.00
CA LEU A 428 47.12 -28.96 -20.11
C LEU A 428 47.46 -30.38 -19.70
N GLY A 429 48.02 -30.56 -18.50
CA GLY A 429 48.31 -31.86 -17.91
C GLY A 429 47.06 -32.71 -17.72
N GLU A 430 45.99 -32.10 -17.22
CA GLU A 430 44.70 -32.78 -17.01
C GLU A 430 44.07 -33.19 -18.35
N ARG A 431 44.11 -32.29 -19.36
CA ARG A 431 43.64 -32.61 -20.72
C ARG A 431 44.46 -33.74 -21.34
N PHE A 432 45.78 -33.70 -21.21
CA PHE A 432 46.67 -34.75 -21.70
C PHE A 432 46.37 -36.09 -21.03
N TYR A 433 46.18 -36.12 -19.71
CA TYR A 433 45.82 -37.32 -18.97
C TYR A 433 44.48 -37.90 -19.43
N LYS A 434 43.46 -37.05 -19.60
CA LYS A 434 42.13 -37.45 -20.11
C LYS A 434 42.22 -38.04 -21.53
N GLN A 435 42.95 -37.38 -22.44
CA GLN A 435 43.16 -37.88 -23.81
C GLN A 435 43.92 -39.20 -23.82
N LYS A 436 45.00 -39.30 -23.04
CA LYS A 436 45.78 -40.53 -22.88
C LYS A 436 44.89 -41.68 -22.43
N ARG A 437 44.04 -41.46 -21.42
CA ARG A 437 43.07 -42.46 -20.93
C ARG A 437 42.12 -42.93 -22.05
N ILE A 438 41.51 -42.00 -22.78
CA ILE A 438 40.59 -42.32 -23.90
C ILE A 438 41.30 -43.18 -24.95
N ILE A 439 42.54 -42.84 -25.31
CA ILE A 439 43.30 -43.62 -26.29
C ILE A 439 43.58 -45.03 -25.77
N TYR A 440 43.96 -45.19 -24.50
CA TYR A 440 44.12 -46.52 -23.90
C TYR A 440 42.82 -47.33 -23.88
N ASP A 441 41.70 -46.68 -23.60
CA ASP A 441 40.38 -47.33 -23.61
C ASP A 441 39.97 -47.76 -25.02
N ILE A 442 40.37 -47.04 -26.08
CA ILE A 442 40.12 -47.41 -27.49
C ILE A 442 41.07 -48.51 -27.99
N LEU A 443 42.32 -48.52 -27.50
CA LEU A 443 43.33 -49.52 -27.88
C LEU A 443 43.13 -50.88 -27.20
N LYS A 444 42.29 -50.92 -26.15
CA LYS A 444 41.89 -52.12 -25.44
C LYS A 444 40.66 -52.73 -26.10
#